data_AF-G0SER3-F1
#
_entry.id   AF-G0SER3-F1
#
_cell.length_a   1.000
_cell.length_b   1.000
_cell.length_c   1.000
_cell.angle_alpha   90.00
_cell.angle_beta   90.00
_cell.angle_gamma   90.00
#
_symmetry.space_group_name_H-M   'P 1'
#
loop_
_entity.id
_entity.type
_entity.pdbx_description
1 polymer ?
#
loop_
_entity_poly.entity_id
_entity_poly.type
_entity_poly.pdbx_seq_one_letter_code
_entity_poly.pdbx_strand_id
1 'polypeptide(L)'
;MPKSTSCEGAEFPNECRTAEQAAPFVAKALIPFSNEEKAALLALMGFESVDFRYKHNVFPGVEGQGTANMMMPKFVTEYASDLFGDDEISGKSLSQILAMVTLDDYNFGSAGWFLVKHCDHSVRDVLKTGTDAGWNAYMSCVGVNGSDQGRMAYWIRAKQAFGF
;
A
#
# COMPACT_ATOMS: atom_id res chain seq x y z
N MET A 1 -5.75 2.38 -11.90
CA MET A 1 -4.31 2.74 -11.94
C MET A 1 -4.13 4.19 -11.52
N PRO A 2 -3.01 4.56 -10.88
CA PRO A 2 -2.69 5.94 -10.56
C PRO A 2 -2.73 6.82 -11.81
N LYS A 3 -3.12 8.09 -11.66
CA LYS A 3 -3.14 9.06 -12.78
C LYS A 3 -1.76 9.68 -13.07
N SER A 4 -0.72 9.27 -12.35
CA SER A 4 0.65 9.76 -12.53
C SER A 4 1.17 9.41 -13.92
N THR A 5 1.04 10.34 -14.85
CA THR A 5 1.62 10.26 -16.20
C THR A 5 3.08 10.73 -16.24
N SER A 6 3.54 11.40 -15.18
CA SER A 6 4.91 11.90 -15.07
C SER A 6 5.29 12.11 -13.61
N CYS A 7 6.57 11.83 -13.32
CA CYS A 7 7.26 12.21 -12.09
C CYS A 7 8.16 13.44 -12.27
N GLU A 8 8.11 14.07 -13.45
CA GLU A 8 8.84 15.29 -13.74
C GLU A 8 8.37 16.44 -12.84
N GLY A 9 9.31 17.15 -12.22
CA GLY A 9 9.02 18.22 -11.27
C GLY A 9 8.45 17.75 -9.93
N ALA A 10 8.44 16.44 -9.65
CA ALA A 10 8.12 15.95 -8.31
C ALA A 10 9.13 16.48 -7.29
N GLU A 11 8.65 16.87 -6.10
CA GLU A 11 9.51 17.31 -4.99
C GLU A 11 10.46 16.20 -4.53
N PHE A 12 10.02 14.94 -4.63
CA PHE A 12 10.80 13.75 -4.31
C PHE A 12 10.86 12.78 -5.50
N PRO A 13 11.67 13.06 -6.55
CA PRO A 13 11.69 12.27 -7.79
C PRO A 13 12.02 10.79 -7.60
N ASN A 14 12.87 10.47 -6.61
CA ASN A 14 13.30 9.10 -6.35
C ASN A 14 12.19 8.21 -5.79
N GLU A 15 11.18 8.82 -5.18
CA GLU A 15 10.02 8.10 -4.63
C GLU A 15 8.92 7.92 -5.64
N CYS A 16 8.72 8.93 -6.50
CA CYS A 16 7.65 8.92 -7.46
C CYS A 16 7.78 7.77 -8.46
N ARG A 17 6.65 7.14 -8.77
CA ARG A 17 6.51 6.19 -9.88
C ARG A 17 5.35 6.58 -10.79
N THR A 18 5.59 6.52 -12.08
CA THR A 18 4.53 6.53 -13.10
C THR A 18 3.74 5.22 -13.05
N ALA A 19 2.56 5.20 -13.68
CA ALA A 19 1.78 3.98 -13.80
C ALA A 19 2.57 2.86 -14.50
N GLU A 20 3.33 3.19 -15.55
CA GLU A 20 4.16 2.27 -16.33
C GLU A 20 5.27 1.65 -15.48
N GLN A 21 5.94 2.46 -14.65
CA GLN A 21 7.01 1.99 -13.77
C GLN A 21 6.46 1.11 -12.63
N ALA A 22 5.31 1.48 -12.05
CA ALA A 22 4.71 0.73 -10.94
C ALA A 22 4.02 -0.57 -11.38
N ALA A 23 3.43 -0.59 -12.58
CA ALA A 23 2.61 -1.70 -13.07
C ALA A 23 3.23 -3.10 -12.92
N PRO A 24 4.48 -3.38 -13.33
CA PRO A 24 5.05 -4.73 -13.20
C PRO A 24 5.17 -5.19 -11.74
N PHE A 25 5.56 -4.28 -10.84
CA PHE A 25 5.73 -4.61 -9.42
C PHE A 25 4.38 -4.77 -8.71
N VAL A 26 3.42 -3.89 -8.99
CA VAL A 26 2.04 -4.02 -8.52
C VAL A 26 1.44 -5.34 -9.00
N ALA A 27 1.56 -5.65 -10.29
CA ALA A 27 1.02 -6.89 -10.84
C ALA A 27 1.61 -8.11 -10.14
N LYS A 28 2.94 -8.15 -9.97
CA LYS A 28 3.64 -9.23 -9.24
C LYS A 28 3.17 -9.36 -7.80
N ALA A 29 3.11 -8.26 -7.06
CA ALA A 29 2.69 -8.24 -5.65
C ALA A 29 1.25 -8.73 -5.45
N LEU A 30 0.40 -8.49 -6.46
CA LEU A 30 -1.03 -8.76 -6.39
C LEU A 30 -1.44 -10.16 -6.89
N ILE A 31 -0.52 -10.96 -7.47
CA ILE A 31 -0.80 -12.33 -7.95
C ILE A 31 -1.61 -13.19 -6.95
N PRO A 32 -1.29 -13.22 -5.64
CA PRO A 32 -1.93 -14.15 -4.69
C PRO A 32 -3.40 -13.84 -4.34
N PHE A 33 -3.94 -12.71 -4.79
CA PHE A 33 -5.22 -12.16 -4.31
C PHE A 33 -6.36 -12.31 -5.32
N SER A 34 -7.62 -12.32 -4.84
CA SER A 34 -8.80 -12.25 -5.70
C SER A 34 -8.89 -10.90 -6.43
N ASN A 35 -9.72 -10.77 -7.47
CA ASN A 35 -9.84 -9.50 -8.19
C ASN A 35 -10.33 -8.35 -7.30
N GLU A 36 -11.23 -8.64 -6.37
CA GLU A 36 -11.81 -7.68 -5.44
C GLU A 36 -10.79 -7.26 -4.39
N GLU A 37 -9.99 -8.21 -3.87
CA GLU A 37 -8.86 -7.92 -3.00
C GLU A 37 -7.81 -7.06 -3.73
N LYS A 38 -7.46 -7.41 -4.98
CA LYS A 38 -6.53 -6.62 -5.80
C LYS A 38 -7.01 -5.18 -6.00
N ALA A 39 -8.29 -5.00 -6.28
CA ALA A 39 -8.90 -3.69 -6.43
C ALA A 39 -8.79 -2.87 -5.14
N ALA A 40 -9.09 -3.48 -3.99
CA ALA A 40 -9.01 -2.80 -2.69
C ALA A 40 -7.56 -2.47 -2.29
N LEU A 41 -6.63 -3.40 -2.48
CA LEU A 41 -5.20 -3.18 -2.24
C LEU A 41 -4.67 -2.05 -3.12
N LEU A 42 -5.01 -2.04 -4.41
CA LEU A 42 -4.62 -0.97 -5.33
C LEU A 42 -5.26 0.37 -4.95
N ALA A 43 -6.51 0.37 -4.51
CA ALA A 43 -7.21 1.57 -4.07
C ALA A 43 -6.53 2.19 -2.84
N LEU A 44 -6.23 1.37 -1.82
CA LEU A 44 -5.52 1.82 -0.63
C LEU A 44 -4.14 2.37 -1.00
N MET A 45 -3.34 1.59 -1.72
CA MET A 45 -1.99 2.03 -2.08
C MET A 45 -2.01 3.33 -2.88
N GLY A 46 -2.91 3.45 -3.86
CA GLY A 46 -3.05 4.65 -4.66
C GLY A 46 -3.41 5.88 -3.82
N PHE A 47 -4.30 5.73 -2.83
CA PHE A 47 -4.71 6.84 -1.98
C PHE A 47 -3.58 7.29 -1.05
N GLU A 48 -3.02 6.35 -0.28
CA GLU A 48 -2.05 6.67 0.79
C GLU A 48 -0.73 7.22 0.23
N SER A 49 -0.32 6.80 -0.97
CA SER A 49 0.91 7.27 -1.63
C SER A 49 0.71 8.46 -2.57
N VAL A 50 -0.50 9.01 -2.65
CA VAL A 50 -0.89 10.08 -3.58
C VAL A 50 -0.55 9.71 -5.02
N ASP A 51 -1.20 8.66 -5.54
CA ASP A 51 -0.95 8.12 -6.88
C ASP A 51 0.53 7.67 -7.09
N PHE A 52 1.13 7.01 -6.09
CA PHE A 52 2.55 6.57 -6.06
C PHE A 52 3.58 7.69 -6.19
N ARG A 53 3.25 8.90 -5.75
CA ARG A 53 4.21 10.01 -5.68
C ARG A 53 5.16 9.89 -4.50
N TYR A 54 4.70 9.27 -3.42
CA TYR A 54 5.44 9.16 -2.17
C TYR A 54 5.57 7.72 -1.71
N LYS A 55 6.75 7.38 -1.19
CA LYS A 55 7.03 6.07 -0.57
C LYS A 55 7.27 6.20 0.92
N HIS A 56 7.39 7.42 1.44
CA HIS A 56 7.40 7.69 2.86
C HIS A 56 6.47 8.85 3.21
N ASN A 57 6.17 8.97 4.50
CA ASN A 57 5.43 10.11 5.01
C ASN A 57 6.28 11.38 4.94
N VAL A 58 5.96 12.28 4.02
CA VAL A 58 6.58 13.60 3.89
C VAL A 58 5.93 14.63 4.84
N PHE A 59 4.61 14.59 4.99
CA PHE A 59 3.87 15.51 5.86
C PHE A 59 2.73 14.77 6.59
N PRO A 60 2.71 14.74 7.94
CA PRO A 60 3.52 15.55 8.87
C PRO A 60 4.98 15.08 9.08
N GLY A 61 5.44 14.02 8.39
CA GLY A 61 6.85 13.60 8.45
C GLY A 61 7.19 12.64 9.58
N VAL A 62 6.42 11.55 9.73
CA VAL A 62 6.68 10.52 10.74
C VAL A 62 7.81 9.60 10.28
N GLU A 63 8.93 9.60 11.02
CA GLU A 63 10.09 8.75 10.70
C GLU A 63 9.70 7.26 10.67
N GLY A 64 10.10 6.57 9.60
CA GLY A 64 9.83 5.15 9.42
C GLY A 64 8.44 4.82 8.90
N GLN A 65 7.55 5.80 8.74
CA GLN A 65 6.24 5.58 8.11
C GLN A 65 6.38 5.65 6.58
N GLY A 66 5.82 4.67 5.88
CA GLY A 66 5.90 4.66 4.42
C GLY A 66 5.42 3.37 3.80
N THR A 67 6.06 2.99 2.69
CA THR A 67 5.58 2.01 1.68
C THR A 67 4.37 2.51 0.90
N ALA A 68 3.92 1.73 -0.10
CA ALA A 68 2.82 2.15 -0.96
C ALA A 68 1.49 2.35 -0.21
N ASN A 69 1.29 1.73 0.96
CA ASN A 69 0.11 1.90 1.81
C ASN A 69 0.36 2.69 3.12
N MET A 70 1.48 3.42 3.23
CA MET A 70 1.81 4.29 4.39
C MET A 70 1.71 3.60 5.77
N MET A 71 2.20 2.37 5.87
CA MET A 71 2.30 1.62 7.12
C MET A 71 3.05 2.40 8.19
N MET A 72 2.53 2.37 9.42
CA MET A 72 3.18 2.93 10.60
C MET A 72 4.55 2.27 10.86
N PRO A 73 5.50 2.95 11.52
CA PRO A 73 6.88 2.48 11.64
C PRO A 73 7.02 1.07 12.23
N LYS A 74 6.17 0.73 13.21
CA LYS A 74 6.11 -0.62 13.78
C LYS A 74 5.89 -1.70 12.70
N PHE A 75 4.92 -1.49 11.82
CA PHE A 75 4.60 -2.44 10.76
C PHE A 75 5.63 -2.45 9.64
N VAL A 76 6.30 -1.33 9.38
CA VAL A 76 7.46 -1.26 8.47
C VAL A 76 8.61 -2.12 8.99
N THR A 77 8.90 -2.06 10.30
CA THR A 77 9.91 -2.91 10.94
C THR A 77 9.53 -4.39 10.89
N GLU A 78 8.28 -4.73 11.20
CA GLU A 78 7.79 -6.12 11.11
C GLU A 78 7.84 -6.65 9.66
N TYR A 79 7.52 -5.81 8.68
CA TYR A 79 7.59 -6.18 7.27
C TYR A 79 9.03 -6.40 6.80
N ALA A 80 9.95 -5.54 7.23
CA ALA A 80 11.37 -5.70 6.93
C ALA A 80 11.95 -6.97 7.57
N SER A 81 11.56 -7.27 8.82
CA SER A 81 11.94 -8.52 9.49
C SER A 81 11.48 -9.75 8.71
N ASP A 82 10.23 -9.79 8.25
CA ASP A 82 9.72 -10.91 7.45
C ASP A 82 10.46 -11.09 6.11
N LEU A 83 10.91 -10.00 5.49
CA LEU A 83 11.59 -10.03 4.20
C LEU A 83 13.07 -10.38 4.30
N PHE A 84 13.76 -9.87 5.32
CA PHE A 84 15.22 -9.88 5.38
C PHE A 84 15.79 -10.60 6.61
N GLY A 85 14.95 -10.89 7.61
CA GLY A 85 15.34 -11.46 8.90
C GLY A 85 15.73 -10.41 9.93
N ASP A 86 15.55 -10.74 11.20
CA ASP A 86 15.83 -9.85 12.34
C ASP A 86 17.31 -9.44 12.42
N ASP A 87 18.23 -10.36 12.10
CA ASP A 87 19.68 -10.08 12.13
C ASP A 87 20.06 -9.01 11.12
N GLU A 88 19.44 -9.02 9.93
CA GLU A 88 19.72 -8.04 8.89
C GLU A 88 19.24 -6.66 9.32
N ILE A 89 18.07 -6.53 9.97
CA ILE A 89 17.55 -5.22 10.38
C ILE A 89 18.12 -4.72 11.71
N SER A 90 18.81 -5.57 12.47
CA SER A 90 19.34 -5.24 13.79
C SER A 90 20.27 -4.03 13.77
N GLY A 91 20.05 -3.08 14.69
CA GLY A 91 20.85 -1.86 14.83
C GLY A 91 20.60 -0.78 13.76
N LYS A 92 19.72 -1.01 12.77
CA LYS A 92 19.34 0.03 11.80
C LYS A 92 18.32 1.01 12.38
N SER A 93 18.37 2.27 11.97
CA SER A 93 17.34 3.27 12.27
C SER A 93 16.03 2.96 11.54
N LEU A 94 14.93 3.56 11.98
CA LEU A 94 13.64 3.44 11.31
C LEU A 94 13.70 3.92 9.84
N SER A 95 14.43 5.00 9.58
CA SER A 95 14.70 5.50 8.23
C SER A 95 15.50 4.52 7.36
N GLN A 96 16.51 3.85 7.92
CA GLN A 96 17.28 2.82 7.21
C GLN A 96 16.43 1.59 6.90
N ILE A 97 15.61 1.15 7.85
CA ILE A 97 14.67 0.04 7.67
C ILE A 97 13.64 0.38 6.59
N LEU A 98 13.06 1.59 6.64
CA LEU A 98 12.10 2.04 5.63
C LEU A 98 12.73 2.08 4.22
N ALA A 99 13.99 2.51 4.11
CA ALA A 99 14.69 2.54 2.83
C ALA A 99 14.82 1.13 2.21
N MET A 100 14.95 0.08 3.02
CA MET A 100 15.03 -1.30 2.52
C MET A 100 13.71 -1.76 1.90
N VAL A 101 12.57 -1.43 2.52
CA VAL A 101 11.25 -1.90 2.08
C VAL A 101 10.56 -0.99 1.06
N THR A 102 11.13 0.18 0.76
CA THR A 102 10.62 1.12 -0.25
C THR A 102 11.25 0.93 -1.64
N LEU A 103 12.18 -0.03 -1.78
CA LEU A 103 12.61 -0.53 -3.09
C LEU A 103 11.41 -1.13 -3.83
N ASP A 104 11.35 -0.97 -5.15
CA ASP A 104 10.18 -1.33 -5.96
C ASP A 104 9.80 -2.82 -5.84
N ASP A 105 10.79 -3.70 -5.64
CA ASP A 105 10.58 -5.14 -5.44
C ASP A 105 9.78 -5.50 -4.18
N TYR A 106 9.75 -4.61 -3.18
CA TYR A 106 9.11 -4.86 -1.88
C TYR A 106 7.95 -3.87 -1.62
N ASN A 107 8.09 -2.63 -2.06
CA ASN A 107 7.19 -1.52 -1.74
C ASN A 107 5.71 -1.80 -2.04
N PHE A 108 5.41 -2.47 -3.16
CA PHE A 108 4.03 -2.73 -3.58
C PHE A 108 3.44 -4.01 -2.96
N GLY A 109 4.28 -4.83 -2.30
CA GLY A 109 3.85 -6.00 -1.54
C GLY A 109 3.30 -5.69 -0.16
N SER A 110 3.62 -4.52 0.39
CA SER A 110 3.31 -4.14 1.77
C SER A 110 1.81 -4.17 2.09
N ALA A 111 0.95 -3.70 1.18
CA ALA A 111 -0.49 -3.69 1.39
C ALA A 111 -1.07 -5.10 1.51
N GLY A 112 -0.64 -6.00 0.63
CA GLY A 112 -1.06 -7.40 0.63
C GLY A 112 -0.53 -8.15 1.85
N TRP A 113 0.73 -7.90 2.22
CA TRP A 113 1.32 -8.42 3.45
C TRP A 113 0.52 -8.01 4.68
N PHE A 114 0.19 -6.71 4.81
CA PHE A 114 -0.59 -6.21 5.94
C PHE A 114 -1.98 -6.85 6.01
N LEU A 115 -2.67 -6.94 4.87
CA LEU A 115 -3.99 -7.60 4.78
C LEU A 115 -3.94 -9.05 5.27
N VAL A 116 -2.89 -9.81 4.92
CA VAL A 116 -2.78 -11.21 5.29
C VAL A 116 -2.34 -11.39 6.74
N LYS A 117 -1.42 -10.55 7.21
CA LYS A 117 -0.79 -10.73 8.53
C LYS A 117 -1.59 -10.11 9.68
N HIS A 118 -2.26 -8.98 9.45
CA HIS A 118 -2.88 -8.19 10.51
C HIS A 118 -4.40 -8.12 10.46
N CYS A 119 -5.03 -8.44 9.33
CA CYS A 119 -6.49 -8.53 9.27
C CYS A 119 -6.98 -9.94 9.54
N ASP A 120 -8.07 -10.04 10.29
CA ASP A 120 -8.77 -11.31 10.48
C ASP A 120 -9.20 -11.90 9.13
N HIS A 121 -9.20 -13.23 9.02
CA HIS A 121 -9.60 -13.92 7.79
C HIS A 121 -11.01 -13.50 7.32
N SER A 122 -11.92 -13.21 8.25
CA SER A 122 -13.27 -12.74 7.96
C SER A 122 -13.29 -11.41 7.20
N VAL A 123 -12.31 -10.53 7.41
CA VAL A 123 -12.18 -9.28 6.65
C VAL A 123 -11.95 -9.59 5.17
N ARG A 124 -11.07 -10.55 4.87
CA ARG A 124 -10.82 -10.99 3.49
C ARG A 124 -12.04 -11.64 2.87
N ASP A 125 -12.77 -12.45 3.62
CA ASP A 125 -14.00 -13.09 3.13
C ASP A 125 -15.05 -12.06 2.70
N VAL A 126 -15.24 -10.98 3.47
CA VAL A 126 -16.15 -9.89 3.07
C VAL A 126 -15.52 -9.04 1.96
N LEU A 127 -14.22 -8.77 1.97
CA LEU A 127 -13.53 -7.99 0.94
C LEU A 127 -13.67 -8.62 -0.45
N LYS A 128 -13.61 -9.96 -0.53
CA LYS A 128 -13.84 -10.75 -1.75
C LYS A 128 -15.23 -10.59 -2.36
N THR A 129 -16.18 -10.00 -1.65
CA THR A 129 -17.52 -9.68 -2.20
C THR A 129 -17.52 -8.44 -3.09
N GLY A 130 -16.45 -7.63 -3.07
CA GLY A 130 -16.38 -6.40 -3.88
C GLY A 130 -17.36 -5.30 -3.44
N THR A 131 -17.88 -5.39 -2.22
CA THR A 131 -18.85 -4.44 -1.66
C THR A 131 -18.17 -3.34 -0.83
N ASP A 132 -18.88 -2.23 -0.63
CA ASP A 132 -18.43 -1.16 0.27
C ASP A 132 -18.34 -1.63 1.72
N ALA A 133 -19.11 -2.65 2.11
CA ALA A 133 -18.98 -3.30 3.40
C ALA A 133 -17.62 -4.00 3.55
N GLY A 134 -17.18 -4.72 2.50
CA GLY A 134 -15.85 -5.33 2.45
C GLY A 134 -14.73 -4.29 2.51
N TRP A 135 -14.84 -3.23 1.71
CA TRP A 135 -13.91 -2.10 1.75
C TRP A 135 -13.82 -1.48 3.15
N ASN A 136 -14.96 -1.15 3.76
CA ASN A 136 -14.99 -0.56 5.10
C ASN A 136 -14.43 -1.50 6.17
N ALA A 137 -14.69 -2.81 6.07
CA ALA A 137 -14.09 -3.80 6.97
C ALA A 137 -12.56 -3.81 6.85
N TYR A 138 -12.03 -3.76 5.63
CA TYR A 138 -10.59 -3.68 5.40
C TYR A 138 -9.99 -2.37 5.94
N MET A 139 -10.62 -1.23 5.67
CA MET A 139 -10.14 0.07 6.17
C MET A 139 -10.18 0.15 7.70
N SER A 140 -11.19 -0.44 8.33
CA SER A 140 -11.26 -0.57 9.79
C SER A 140 -10.08 -1.39 10.34
N CYS A 141 -9.73 -2.51 9.69
CA CYS A 141 -8.53 -3.28 10.05
C CYS A 141 -7.24 -2.46 9.92
N VAL A 142 -7.11 -1.67 8.85
CA VAL A 142 -5.96 -0.74 8.65
C VAL A 142 -5.94 0.37 9.71
N GLY A 143 -7.07 0.63 10.37
CA GLY A 143 -7.21 1.66 11.41
C GLY A 143 -7.63 3.03 10.86
N VAL A 144 -8.27 3.07 9.70
CA VAL A 144 -8.69 4.31 9.02
C VAL A 144 -10.17 4.28 8.66
N ASN A 145 -10.76 5.47 8.44
CA ASN A 145 -12.14 5.58 8.00
C ASN A 145 -12.24 5.27 6.50
N GLY A 146 -12.85 4.13 6.14
CA GLY A 146 -13.07 3.75 4.75
C GLY A 146 -14.10 4.59 4.00
N SER A 147 -14.99 5.27 4.73
CA SER A 147 -16.01 6.17 4.17
C SER A 147 -15.49 7.60 3.95
N ASP A 148 -14.20 7.86 4.24
CA ASP A 148 -13.54 9.08 3.80
C ASP A 148 -13.69 9.26 2.28
N GLN A 149 -14.04 10.47 1.84
CA GLN A 149 -14.35 10.74 0.43
C GLN A 149 -13.15 10.46 -0.49
N GLY A 150 -11.94 10.76 -0.02
CA GLY A 150 -10.71 10.50 -0.76
C GLY A 150 -10.51 9.00 -0.97
N ARG A 151 -10.56 8.22 0.10
CA ARG A 151 -10.48 6.75 0.05
C ARG A 151 -11.56 6.12 -0.83
N MET A 152 -12.81 6.54 -0.67
CA MET A 152 -13.93 6.06 -1.49
C MET A 152 -13.74 6.36 -2.98
N ALA A 153 -13.17 7.51 -3.34
CA ALA A 153 -12.89 7.82 -4.74
C ALA A 153 -11.87 6.87 -5.38
N TYR A 154 -10.88 6.38 -4.62
CA TYR A 154 -9.96 5.35 -5.12
C TYR A 154 -10.64 3.99 -5.22
N TRP A 155 -11.44 3.63 -4.22
CA TRP A 155 -12.21 2.38 -4.24
C TRP A 155 -13.16 2.29 -5.43
N ILE A 156 -13.97 3.33 -5.66
CA ILE A 156 -14.91 3.40 -6.81
C ILE A 156 -14.16 3.27 -8.15
N ARG A 157 -13.01 3.92 -8.29
CA ARG A 157 -12.18 3.79 -9.51
C ARG A 157 -11.62 2.39 -9.69
N ALA A 158 -11.23 1.73 -8.60
CA ALA A 158 -10.73 0.36 -8.64
C ALA A 158 -11.86 -0.61 -9.02
N LYS A 159 -13.03 -0.50 -8.39
CA LYS A 159 -14.25 -1.22 -8.77
C LYS A 159 -14.53 -1.15 -10.28
N GLN A 160 -14.58 0.07 -10.83
CA GLN A 160 -14.79 0.31 -12.26
C GLN A 160 -13.71 -0.36 -13.13
N ALA A 161 -12.44 -0.30 -12.72
CA ALA A 161 -11.34 -0.89 -13.48
C ALA A 161 -11.35 -2.43 -13.47
N PHE A 162 -11.91 -3.04 -12.42
CA PHE A 162 -11.99 -4.49 -12.26
C PHE A 162 -13.36 -5.08 -12.64
N GLY A 163 -14.37 -4.25 -12.89
CA GLY A 163 -15.65 -4.65 -13.48
C GLY A 163 -16.72 -5.14 -12.50
N PHE A 164 -16.75 -4.61 -11.27
CA PHE A 164 -17.76 -4.94 -10.25
C PHE A 164 -18.17 -3.72 -9.40
#